data_AF-A0A3N5KBZ5-F1
#
_entry.id   AF-A0A3N5KBZ5-F1
#
_cell.length_a   1.000
_cell.length_b   1.000
_cell.length_c   1.000
_cell.angle_alpha   90.00
_cell.angle_beta   90.00
_cell.angle_gamma   90.00
#
_symmetry.space_group_name_H-M   'P 1'
#
loop_
_entity.id
_entity.type
_entity.pdbx_description
1 polymer ?
#
loop_
_entity_poly.entity_id
_entity_poly.type
_entity_poly.pdbx_seq_one_letter_code
_entity_poly.pdbx_strand_id
1 'polypeptide(L)'
;QRTLQYETYVMPAPEENHAEFYEHLLRRNAKLVGAQFCIGAENAVFLVGSFPVGAVDDEELDRIVGSLYAYVEQCFRPALRIGYASRFG
;
A
#
# COMPACT_ATOMS: atom_id res chain seq x y z
N GLN A 1 22.53 -5.23 10.92
CA GLN A 1 22.02 -3.86 10.78
C GLN A 1 20.59 -3.82 11.32
N ARG A 2 20.21 -2.79 12.09
CA ARG A 2 18.81 -2.62 12.54
C ARG A 2 18.04 -1.84 11.47
N THR A 3 16.80 -2.26 11.18
CA THR A 3 15.90 -1.60 10.22
C THR A 3 14.66 -1.10 10.95
N LEU A 4 14.17 0.08 10.58
CA LEU A 4 12.84 0.54 10.94
C LEU A 4 11.87 -0.02 9.90
N GLN A 5 10.89 -0.79 10.37
CA GLN A 5 9.78 -1.29 9.55
C GLN A 5 8.59 -0.34 9.74
N TYR A 6 7.90 -0.03 8.67
CA TYR A 6 6.65 0.73 8.72
C TYR A 6 5.62 0.10 7.80
N GLU A 7 4.37 0.18 8.23
CA GLU A 7 3.24 -0.32 7.48
C GLU A 7 2.00 0.54 7.73
N THR A 8 1.10 0.54 6.77
CA THR A 8 -0.24 1.09 6.94
C THR A 8 -1.28 0.18 6.29
N TYR A 9 -2.43 0.07 6.95
CA TYR A 9 -3.60 -0.62 6.41
C TYR A 9 -4.21 0.22 5.29
N VAL A 10 -4.47 -0.42 4.14
CA VAL A 10 -5.07 0.25 2.98
C VAL A 10 -6.56 -0.08 2.89
N MET A 11 -6.88 -1.37 2.80
CA MET A 11 -8.26 -1.85 2.62
C MET A 11 -8.36 -3.36 2.87
N PRO A 12 -9.57 -3.91 3.07
CA PRO A 12 -9.75 -5.35 3.22
C PRO A 12 -9.46 -6.07 1.91
N ALA A 13 -9.46 -7.40 1.95
CA ALA A 13 -9.45 -8.23 0.74
C ALA A 13 -10.58 -7.80 -0.23
N PRO A 14 -10.38 -7.87 -1.56
CA PRO A 14 -11.45 -7.59 -2.51
C PRO A 14 -12.59 -8.60 -2.35
N GLU A 15 -13.83 -8.18 -2.58
CA GLU A 15 -15.01 -9.06 -2.63
C GLU A 15 -15.23 -9.60 -4.05
N GLU A 16 -14.77 -8.86 -5.06
CA GLU A 16 -14.99 -9.11 -6.48
C GLU A 16 -13.67 -8.95 -7.26
N ASN A 17 -13.61 -9.48 -8.49
CA ASN A 17 -12.52 -9.25 -9.45
C ASN A 17 -11.09 -9.44 -8.88
N HIS A 18 -10.89 -10.45 -8.04
CA HIS A 18 -9.67 -10.67 -7.25
C HIS A 18 -8.37 -10.64 -8.10
N ALA A 19 -8.37 -11.33 -9.25
CA ALA A 19 -7.19 -11.39 -10.13
C ALA A 19 -6.83 -10.00 -10.67
N GLU A 20 -7.82 -9.25 -11.18
CA GLU A 20 -7.63 -7.88 -11.67
C GLU A 20 -7.21 -6.93 -10.54
N PHE A 21 -7.81 -7.09 -9.36
CA PHE A 21 -7.47 -6.31 -8.18
C PHE A 21 -6.01 -6.50 -7.77
N TYR A 22 -5.53 -7.73 -7.63
CA TYR A 22 -4.14 -7.99 -7.25
C TYR A 22 -3.15 -7.67 -8.38
N GLU A 23 -3.51 -7.88 -9.64
CA GLU A 23 -2.70 -7.44 -10.78
C GLU A 23 -2.52 -5.92 -10.77
N HIS A 24 -3.60 -5.17 -10.49
CA HIS A 24 -3.56 -3.72 -10.37
C HIS A 24 -2.56 -3.27 -9.30
N LEU A 25 -2.61 -3.87 -8.10
CA LEU A 25 -1.68 -3.56 -7.02
C LEU A 25 -0.23 -3.93 -7.38
N LEU A 26 -0.02 -5.11 -7.96
CA LEU A 26 1.31 -5.59 -8.35
C LEU A 26 1.95 -4.68 -9.41
N ARG A 27 1.17 -4.21 -10.39
CA ARG A 27 1.65 -3.25 -11.40
C ARG A 27 2.03 -1.90 -10.79
N ARG A 28 1.36 -1.48 -9.72
CA ARG A 28 1.69 -0.23 -9.02
C ARG A 28 3.01 -0.32 -8.26
N ASN A 29 3.35 -1.48 -7.70
CA ASN A 29 4.61 -1.67 -6.97
C ASN A 29 5.85 -1.26 -7.79
N ALA A 30 5.84 -1.43 -9.11
CA ALA A 30 6.94 -1.02 -9.98
C ALA A 30 7.20 0.50 -10.01
N LYS A 31 6.26 1.32 -9.52
CA LYS A 31 6.34 2.79 -9.50
C LYS A 31 6.50 3.35 -8.09
N LEU A 32 6.41 2.51 -7.05
CA LEU A 32 6.54 2.95 -5.67
C LEU A 32 8.00 2.96 -5.25
N VAL A 33 8.36 3.90 -4.39
CA VAL A 33 9.70 4.01 -3.82
C VAL A 33 9.57 3.92 -2.31
N GLY A 34 10.39 3.08 -1.69
CA GLY A 34 10.40 2.90 -0.23
C GLY A 34 9.19 2.13 0.32
N ALA A 35 8.16 1.84 -0.46
CA ALA A 35 7.03 1.03 -0.01
C ALA A 35 6.49 0.14 -1.12
N GLN A 36 5.79 -0.93 -0.75
CA GLN A 36 5.12 -1.84 -1.67
C GLN A 36 3.80 -2.33 -1.09
N PHE A 37 2.82 -2.57 -1.97
CA PHE A 37 1.60 -3.26 -1.60
C PHE A 37 1.90 -4.73 -1.28
N CYS A 38 1.38 -5.18 -0.15
CA CYS A 38 1.50 -6.54 0.36
C CYS A 38 0.15 -7.06 0.86
N ILE A 39 0.00 -8.38 0.85
CA ILE A 39 -1.16 -9.08 1.40
C ILE A 39 -0.81 -9.48 2.84
N GLY A 40 -1.57 -9.00 3.80
CA GLY A 40 -1.42 -9.29 5.22
C GLY A 40 -2.44 -10.29 5.76
N ALA A 41 -2.69 -10.22 7.06
CA ALA A 41 -3.70 -11.05 7.72
C ALA A 41 -5.09 -10.82 7.10
N GLU A 42 -5.91 -11.87 7.06
CA GLU A 42 -7.24 -11.86 6.45
C GLU A 42 -7.25 -11.43 4.98
N ASN A 43 -6.11 -11.58 4.29
CA ASN A 43 -5.86 -11.09 2.94
C ASN A 43 -6.08 -9.58 2.76
N ALA A 44 -6.04 -8.80 3.84
CA ALA A 44 -6.10 -7.36 3.77
C ALA A 44 -4.86 -6.80 3.05
N VAL A 45 -5.04 -5.65 2.41
CA VAL A 45 -3.99 -4.97 1.67
C VAL A 45 -3.30 -3.98 2.60
N PHE A 46 -1.98 -4.09 2.67
CA PHE A 46 -1.10 -3.18 3.38
C PHE A 46 -0.14 -2.51 2.41
N LEU A 47 0.35 -1.36 2.82
CA LEU A 47 1.50 -0.71 2.19
C LEU A 47 2.64 -0.76 3.20
N VAL A 48 3.70 -1.49 2.85
CA VAL A 48 4.79 -1.83 3.76
C VAL A 48 6.12 -1.35 3.22
N GLY A 49 7.01 -0.91 4.10
CA GLY A 49 8.36 -0.48 3.74
C GLY A 49 9.32 -0.61 4.91
N SER A 50 10.60 -0.43 4.60
CA SER A 50 11.63 -0.48 5.62
C SER A 50 12.85 0.32 5.21
N PHE A 51 13.58 0.84 6.18
CA PHE A 51 14.82 1.57 5.93
C PHE A 51 15.80 1.46 7.12
N PRO A 52 17.10 1.75 6.90
CA PRO A 52 18.11 1.62 7.95
C PRO A 52 17.86 2.56 9.13
N VAL A 53 17.93 2.05 10.37
CA VAL A 53 17.73 2.86 11.58
C VAL A 53 18.74 4.02 11.69
N GLY A 54 19.96 3.83 11.17
CA GLY A 54 20.99 4.87 11.17
C GLY A 54 20.71 6.05 10.23
N ALA A 55 19.70 5.94 9.37
CA ALA A 55 19.25 6.99 8.46
C ALA A 55 17.90 7.60 8.90
N VAL A 56 17.45 7.33 10.13
CA VAL A 56 16.20 7.90 10.65
C VAL A 56 16.45 9.34 11.11
N ASP A 57 15.75 10.27 10.49
CA ASP A 57 15.60 11.65 10.95
C ASP A 57 14.18 12.15 10.65
N ASP A 58 13.86 13.37 11.10
CA ASP A 58 12.53 13.94 10.96
C ASP A 58 12.11 14.15 9.49
N GLU A 59 13.07 14.41 8.60
CA GLU A 59 12.80 14.62 7.17
C GLU A 59 12.43 13.30 6.49
N GLU A 60 13.17 12.23 6.77
CA GLU A 60 12.86 10.88 6.27
C GLU A 60 11.51 10.39 6.80
N LEU A 61 11.20 10.66 8.06
CA LEU A 61 9.89 10.31 8.64
C LEU A 61 8.74 11.06 7.95
N ASP A 62 8.87 12.37 7.75
CA ASP A 62 7.87 13.17 7.02
C ASP A 62 7.69 12.67 5.59
N ARG A 63 8.80 12.38 4.89
CA ARG A 63 8.78 11.83 3.54
C ARG A 63 8.08 10.48 3.46
N ILE A 64 8.33 9.58 4.43
CA ILE A 64 7.67 8.27 4.50
C ILE A 64 6.17 8.47 4.69
N VAL A 65 5.75 9.25 5.68
CA VAL A 65 4.32 9.47 5.99
C VAL A 65 3.60 10.12 4.80
N GLY A 66 4.20 11.15 4.19
CA GLY A 66 3.66 11.82 3.01
C GLY A 66 3.55 10.88 1.80
N SER A 67 4.55 10.02 1.59
CA SER A 67 4.54 9.03 0.50
C SER A 67 3.46 7.97 0.71
N LEU A 68 3.31 7.44 1.93
CA LEU A 68 2.26 6.47 2.26
C LEU A 68 0.86 7.05 2.00
N TYR A 69 0.62 8.28 2.46
CA TYR A 69 -0.65 8.98 2.21
C TYR A 69 -0.93 9.12 0.71
N ALA A 70 0.04 9.62 -0.06
CA ALA A 70 -0.11 9.82 -1.50
C ALA A 70 -0.35 8.49 -2.24
N TYR A 71 0.36 7.42 -1.87
CA TYR A 71 0.21 6.11 -2.50
C TYR A 71 -1.16 5.48 -2.22
N VAL A 72 -1.67 5.62 -0.99
CA VAL A 72 -3.03 5.20 -0.63
C VAL A 72 -4.05 5.96 -1.46
N GLU A 73 -4.02 7.29 -1.45
CA GLU A 73 -5.00 8.12 -2.18
C GLU A 73 -5.04 7.81 -3.68
N GLN A 74 -3.88 7.63 -4.30
CA GLN A 74 -3.80 7.31 -5.73
C GLN A 74 -4.34 5.92 -6.08
N CYS A 75 -4.26 4.97 -5.14
CA CYS A 75 -4.65 3.58 -5.37
C CYS A 75 -6.08 3.28 -4.93
N PHE A 76 -6.58 3.97 -3.91
CA PHE A 76 -7.79 3.60 -3.19
C PHE A 76 -9.03 3.56 -4.09
N ARG A 77 -9.32 4.63 -4.84
CA ARG A 77 -10.53 4.69 -5.69
C ARG A 77 -10.51 3.66 -6.83
N PRO A 78 -9.43 3.50 -7.62
CA PRO A 78 -9.35 2.43 -8.60
C PRO A 78 -9.50 1.04 -7.99
N ALA A 79 -8.81 0.76 -6.88
CA ALA A 79 -8.86 -0.54 -6.21
C ALA A 79 -10.26 -0.86 -5.68
N LEU A 80 -10.97 0.13 -5.09
CA LEU A 80 -12.36 -0.02 -4.68
C LEU A 80 -13.29 -0.34 -5.84
N ARG A 81 -13.15 0.36 -6.98
CA ARG A 81 -14.00 0.10 -8.16
C ARG A 81 -13.80 -1.28 -8.75
N ILE A 82 -12.60 -1.84 -8.63
CA ILE A 82 -12.30 -3.20 -9.09
C ILE A 82 -12.83 -4.22 -8.06
N GLY A 83 -12.40 -4.08 -6.80
CA GLY A 83 -12.60 -5.09 -5.76
C GLY A 83 -13.98 -5.11 -5.10
N TYR A 84 -14.80 -4.07 -5.29
CA TYR A 84 -16.10 -3.87 -4.65
C TYR A 84 -17.10 -3.26 -5.64
N ALA A 85 -16.99 -3.62 -6.92
CA ALA A 85 -17.73 -3.02 -8.02
C ALA A 85 -19.24 -2.93 -7.74
N SER A 86 -19.85 -3.95 -7.15
CA SER A 86 -21.29 -3.99 -6.86
C SER A 86 -21.75 -2.98 -5.81
N ARG A 87 -20.83 -2.43 -4.99
CA ARG A 87 -21.14 -1.44 -3.94
C ARG A 87 -21.20 0.00 -4.46
N PHE A 88 -20.77 0.22 -5.68
CA PHE A 88 -20.66 1.55 -6.31
C PHE A 88 -21.40 1.64 -7.64
N GLY A 89 -22.24 0.65 -7.95
CA GLY A 89 -23.13 0.59 -9.11
C GLY A 89 -24.49 1.25 -8.88
#